data_AF-A0A292ZNL1-F1
#
_entry.id   AF-A0A292ZNL1-F1
#
_cell.length_a   1.000
_cell.length_b   1.000
_cell.length_c   1.000
_cell.angle_alpha   90.00
_cell.angle_beta   90.00
_cell.angle_gamma   90.00
#
_symmetry.space_group_name_H-M   'P 1'
#
loop_
_entity.id
_entity.type
_entity.pdbx_description
1 polymer ?
#
loop_
_entity_poly.entity_id
_entity_poly.type
_entity_poly.pdbx_seq_one_letter_code
_entity_poly.pdbx_strand_id
1 'polypeptide(L)'
;MFQLASFEEIAGVAHRIEILNPHLVARIRRAADQLNRHEIAAHLAGAITEAADAAHIRSFEEAQFGEASADAIVDCEYHDELAAAWSLVAAEHQLVCPDLLLSYDGSVH
;
A
#
# COMPACT_ATOMS: atom_id res chain seq x y z
N MET A 1 -3.52 -6.07 -17.50
CA MET A 1 -2.25 -6.79 -17.29
C MET A 1 -1.61 -6.13 -16.08
N PHE A 2 -1.86 -6.65 -14.87
CA PHE A 2 -1.27 -6.12 -13.65
C PHE A 2 0.22 -6.48 -13.67
N GLN A 3 1.06 -5.49 -13.95
CA GLN A 3 2.50 -5.65 -13.91
C GLN A 3 2.90 -5.64 -12.43
N LEU A 4 3.12 -6.83 -11.87
CA LEU A 4 3.70 -7.00 -10.55
C LEU A 4 5.06 -6.30 -10.55
N ALA A 5 5.12 -5.16 -9.85
CA ALA A 5 6.34 -4.41 -9.64
C ALA A 5 7.43 -5.37 -9.16
N SER A 6 8.60 -5.31 -9.82
CA SER A 6 9.70 -6.21 -9.49
C SER A 6 10.15 -5.97 -8.05
N PHE A 7 10.68 -6.98 -7.36
CA PHE A 7 11.14 -6.85 -5.96
C PHE A 7 12.08 -5.65 -5.73
N GLU A 8 12.90 -5.27 -6.73
CA GLU A 8 13.73 -4.05 -6.70
C GLU A 8 12.92 -2.75 -6.70
N GLU A 9 11.77 -2.72 -7.36
CA GLU A 9 10.85 -1.58 -7.40
C GLU A 9 10.17 -1.41 -6.04
N ILE A 10 9.80 -2.52 -5.38
CA ILE A 10 9.29 -2.54 -4.00
C ILE A 10 10.39 -2.09 -3.01
N ALA A 11 11.62 -2.55 -3.18
CA ALA A 11 12.76 -2.10 -2.36
C ALA A 11 13.08 -0.61 -2.58
N GLY A 12 12.95 -0.11 -3.81
CA GLY A 12 13.11 1.30 -4.14
C GLY A 12 12.01 2.19 -3.56
N VAL A 13 10.76 1.70 -3.55
CA VAL A 13 9.60 2.35 -2.93
C VAL A 13 9.73 2.33 -1.40
N ALA A 14 10.15 1.20 -0.81
CA ALA A 14 10.44 1.07 0.61
C ALA A 14 11.49 2.08 1.08
N HIS A 15 12.63 2.15 0.39
CA HIS A 15 13.69 3.09 0.73
C HIS A 15 13.22 4.55 0.56
N ARG A 16 12.40 4.83 -0.46
CA ARG A 16 11.85 6.17 -0.70
C ARG A 16 10.90 6.59 0.42
N ILE A 17 10.06 5.70 0.96
CA ILE A 17 9.12 6.05 2.04
C ILE A 17 9.77 6.10 3.41
N GLU A 18 10.80 5.31 3.69
CA GLU A 18 11.63 5.53 4.88
C GLU A 18 12.25 6.93 4.88
N ILE A 19 12.55 7.49 3.71
CA ILE A 19 13.11 8.84 3.55
C ILE A 19 12.00 9.91 3.61
N LEU A 20 10.85 9.67 2.97
CA LEU A 20 9.74 10.64 2.91
C LEU A 20 8.98 10.74 4.23
N ASN A 21 8.71 9.61 4.90
CA ASN A 21 7.91 9.57 6.12
C ASN A 21 8.36 8.47 7.10
N PRO A 22 9.55 8.61 7.73
CA PRO A 22 10.09 7.60 8.65
C PRO A 22 9.20 7.36 9.87
N HIS A 23 8.43 8.37 10.29
CA HIS A 23 7.51 8.26 11.42
C HIS A 23 6.32 7.35 11.12
N LEU A 24 5.77 7.41 9.90
CA LEU A 24 4.69 6.54 9.47
C LEU A 24 5.15 5.07 9.45
N VAL A 25 6.30 4.81 8.84
CA VAL A 25 6.88 3.45 8.80
C VAL A 25 7.13 2.91 10.20
N ALA A 26 7.74 3.70 11.10
CA ALA A 26 7.98 3.27 12.48
C ALA A 26 6.68 2.96 13.25
N ARG A 27 5.61 3.70 12.96
CA ARG A 27 4.29 3.46 13.56
C ARG A 27 3.67 2.15 13.04
N ILE A 28 3.76 1.89 11.74
CA ILE A 28 3.23 0.66 11.14
C ILE A 28 4.03 -0.56 11.59
N ARG A 29 5.36 -0.48 11.67
CA ARG A 29 6.20 -1.54 12.25
C ARG A 29 5.76 -1.91 13.67
N ARG A 30 5.58 -0.91 14.54
CA ARG A 30 5.09 -1.15 15.92
C ARG A 30 3.69 -1.76 15.97
N ALA A 31 2.83 -1.42 15.01
CA ALA A 31 1.52 -2.05 14.91
C ALA A 31 1.66 -3.52 14.45
N ALA A 32 2.50 -3.77 13.45
CA ALA A 32 2.75 -5.10 12.92
C ALA A 32 3.41 -6.06 13.91
N ASP A 33 4.19 -5.56 14.87
CA ASP A 33 4.75 -6.38 15.97
C ASP A 33 3.68 -7.17 16.75
N GLN A 34 2.43 -6.69 16.77
CA GLN A 34 1.30 -7.31 17.47
C GLN A 34 0.40 -8.15 16.55
N LEU A 35 0.69 -8.18 15.25
CA LEU A 35 -0.16 -8.78 14.23
C LEU A 35 0.44 -10.07 13.69
N ASN A 36 -0.44 -10.99 13.30
CA ASN A 36 -0.05 -12.19 12.59
C ASN A 36 0.15 -11.91 11.09
N ARG A 37 0.77 -12.87 10.41
CA ARG A 37 1.08 -12.78 8.97
C ARG A 37 -0.15 -12.54 8.08
N HIS A 38 -1.30 -13.12 8.40
CA HIS A 38 -2.55 -12.90 7.66
C HIS A 38 -3.14 -11.52 7.93
N GLU A 39 -3.04 -11.01 9.16
CA GLU A 39 -3.49 -9.66 9.51
C GLU A 39 -2.65 -8.59 8.80
N ILE A 40 -1.32 -8.76 8.75
CA ILE A 40 -0.44 -7.87 7.98
C ILE A 40 -0.79 -7.90 6.49
N ALA A 41 -1.06 -9.09 5.93
CA ALA A 41 -1.50 -9.22 4.54
C ALA A 41 -2.86 -8.54 4.28
N ALA A 42 -3.81 -8.65 5.21
CA ALA A 42 -5.10 -7.99 5.12
C ALA A 42 -4.97 -6.46 5.19
N HIS A 43 -4.12 -5.95 6.09
CA HIS A 43 -3.82 -4.52 6.17
C HIS A 43 -3.15 -3.99 4.91
N LEU A 44 -2.22 -4.75 4.32
CA LEU A 44 -1.61 -4.42 3.04
C LEU A 44 -2.66 -4.37 1.92
N ALA A 45 -3.52 -5.39 1.81
CA ALA A 45 -4.56 -5.43 0.80
C ALA A 45 -5.55 -4.26 0.92
N GLY A 46 -5.94 -3.94 2.15
CA GLY A 46 -6.77 -2.76 2.46
C GLY A 46 -6.09 -1.46 2.02
N ALA A 47 -4.83 -1.25 2.41
CA ALA A 47 -4.09 -0.04 2.05
C ALA A 47 -3.90 0.12 0.53
N ILE A 48 -3.65 -0.97 -0.21
CA ILE A 48 -3.58 -0.95 -1.68
C ILE A 48 -4.94 -0.56 -2.29
N THR A 49 -6.03 -1.07 -1.72
CA THR A 49 -7.39 -0.80 -2.21
C THR A 49 -7.74 0.67 -1.99
N GLU A 50 -7.48 1.20 -0.79
CA GLU A 50 -7.71 2.61 -0.46
C GLU A 50 -6.84 3.55 -1.32
N ALA A 51 -5.57 3.20 -1.58
CA ALA A 51 -4.72 3.96 -2.50
C ALA A 51 -5.26 3.97 -3.93
N ALA A 52 -5.76 2.84 -4.43
CA ALA A 52 -6.38 2.77 -5.74
C ALA A 52 -7.66 3.62 -5.82
N ASP A 53 -8.48 3.62 -4.77
CA ASP A 53 -9.70 4.42 -4.68
C ASP A 53 -9.37 5.92 -4.63
N ALA A 54 -8.39 6.33 -3.81
CA ALA A 54 -7.95 7.73 -3.73
C ALA A 54 -7.35 8.22 -5.06
N ALA A 55 -6.52 7.41 -5.71
CA ALA A 55 -5.99 7.69 -7.05
C ALA A 55 -7.11 7.81 -8.09
N HIS A 56 -8.15 6.98 -7.99
CA HIS A 56 -9.32 7.07 -8.86
C HIS A 56 -10.10 8.37 -8.65
N ILE A 57 -10.36 8.76 -7.40
CA ILE A 57 -11.04 10.02 -7.05
C ILE A 57 -10.26 11.21 -7.62
N ARG A 58 -8.95 11.26 -7.37
CA ARG A 58 -8.08 12.31 -7.91
C ARG A 58 -8.15 12.38 -9.44
N SER A 59 -8.00 11.23 -10.11
CA SER A 59 -8.07 11.17 -11.58
C SER A 59 -9.43 11.58 -12.12
N PHE A 60 -10.51 11.22 -11.41
CA PHE A 60 -11.87 11.62 -11.77
C PHE A 60 -12.04 13.14 -11.66
N GLU A 61 -11.56 13.76 -10.59
CA GLU A 61 -11.63 15.22 -10.41
C GLU A 61 -10.80 15.96 -11.47
N GLU A 62 -9.56 15.51 -11.74
CA GLU A 62 -8.73 16.06 -12.82
C GLU A 62 -9.45 16.00 -14.18
N ALA A 63 -10.13 14.89 -14.47
CA ALA A 63 -10.88 14.72 -15.72
C ALA A 63 -12.14 15.60 -15.79
N GLN A 64 -12.84 15.79 -14.66
CA GLN A 64 -14.12 16.47 -14.61
C GLN A 64 -13.99 18.00 -14.46
N PHE A 65 -12.98 18.46 -13.73
CA PHE A 65 -12.81 19.85 -13.33
C PHE A 65 -11.52 20.48 -13.88
N GLY A 66 -10.64 19.69 -14.49
CA GLY A 66 -9.35 20.16 -15.03
C GLY A 66 -8.23 20.23 -14.00
N GLU A 67 -8.56 20.05 -12.71
CA GLU A 67 -7.63 19.92 -11.60
C GLU A 67 -8.27 19.05 -10.50
N ALA A 68 -7.44 18.31 -9.76
CA ALA A 68 -7.88 17.67 -8.52
C ALA A 68 -7.96 18.70 -7.40
N SER A 69 -8.93 18.52 -6.51
CA SER A 69 -9.01 19.30 -5.28
C SER A 69 -7.79 19.04 -4.39
N ALA A 70 -7.44 20.03 -3.56
CA ALA A 70 -6.37 19.86 -2.58
C ALA A 70 -6.63 18.67 -1.63
N ASP A 71 -7.89 18.38 -1.34
CA ASP A 71 -8.30 17.24 -0.51
C ASP A 71 -7.98 15.91 -1.22
N ALA A 72 -8.40 15.75 -2.48
CA ALA A 72 -8.12 14.55 -3.26
C ALA A 72 -6.61 14.33 -3.52
N ILE A 73 -5.83 15.40 -3.64
CA ILE A 73 -4.37 15.30 -3.78
C ILE A 73 -3.75 14.78 -2.48
N VAL A 74 -4.09 15.40 -1.34
CA VAL A 74 -3.55 15.01 -0.03
C VAL A 74 -3.97 13.58 0.33
N ASP A 75 -5.20 13.20 0.04
CA ASP A 75 -5.72 11.86 0.29
C ASP A 75 -4.98 10.80 -0.55
N CYS A 76 -4.78 11.08 -1.84
CA CYS A 76 -4.00 10.23 -2.73
C CYS A 76 -2.56 10.06 -2.25
N GLU A 77 -1.88 11.16 -1.87
CA GLU A 77 -0.51 11.11 -1.35
C GLU A 77 -0.42 10.31 -0.05
N TYR A 78 -1.36 10.50 0.87
CA TYR A 78 -1.39 9.79 2.14
C TYR A 78 -1.60 8.28 1.95
N HIS A 79 -2.58 7.89 1.13
CA HIS A 79 -2.88 6.47 0.93
C HIS A 79 -1.79 5.76 0.10
N ASP A 80 -1.14 6.45 -0.83
CA ASP A 80 0.05 5.93 -1.52
C ASP A 80 1.20 5.67 -0.53
N GLU A 81 1.49 6.62 0.37
CA GLU A 81 2.50 6.43 1.42
C GLU A 81 2.14 5.28 2.37
N LEU A 82 0.86 5.16 2.75
CA LEU A 82 0.35 4.11 3.62
C LEU A 82 0.50 2.72 2.99
N ALA A 83 0.10 2.56 1.73
CA ALA A 83 0.19 1.31 0.99
C ALA A 83 1.64 0.83 0.88
N ALA A 84 2.55 1.75 0.59
CA ALA A 84 3.95 1.40 0.43
C ALA A 84 4.68 1.20 1.77
N ALA A 85 4.27 1.87 2.85
CA ALA A 85 4.76 1.56 4.19
C ALA A 85 4.30 0.17 4.68
N TRP A 86 3.05 -0.22 4.41
CA TRP A 86 2.60 -1.61 4.64
C TRP A 86 3.31 -2.62 3.75
N SER A 87 3.65 -2.26 2.51
CA SER A 87 4.40 -3.12 1.59
C SER A 87 5.80 -3.41 2.13
N LEU A 88 6.49 -2.40 2.67
CA LEU A 88 7.78 -2.55 3.33
C LEU A 88 7.70 -3.50 4.53
N VAL A 89 6.72 -3.29 5.41
CA VAL A 89 6.53 -4.15 6.58
C VAL A 89 6.14 -5.58 6.17
N ALA A 90 5.32 -5.76 5.14
CA ALA A 90 5.03 -7.09 4.61
C ALA A 90 6.30 -7.78 4.06
N ALA A 91 7.19 -7.03 3.42
CA ALA A 91 8.48 -7.54 2.96
C ALA A 91 9.40 -7.98 4.12
N GLU A 92 9.46 -7.20 5.20
CA GLU A 92 10.20 -7.55 6.43
C GLU A 92 9.69 -8.86 7.05
N HIS A 93 8.38 -9.08 7.02
CA HIS A 93 7.74 -10.30 7.53
C HIS A 93 7.76 -11.49 6.54
N GLN A 94 8.51 -11.39 5.43
CA GLN A 94 8.61 -12.40 4.37
C GLN A 94 7.25 -12.78 3.75
N LEU A 95 6.29 -11.86 3.76
CA LEU A 95 4.99 -12.04 3.10
C LEU A 95 5.05 -11.84 1.59
N VAL A 96 6.21 -11.44 1.06
CA VAL A 96 6.51 -11.38 -0.38
C VAL A 96 6.80 -12.81 -0.87
N CYS A 97 5.84 -13.70 -0.65
CA CYS A 97 5.76 -14.99 -1.31
C CYS A 97 4.48 -14.96 -2.15
N PRO A 98 4.57 -15.01 -3.49
CA PRO A 98 3.40 -14.93 -4.39
C PRO A 98 2.28 -15.93 -4.06
N ASP A 99 2.63 -17.04 -3.41
CA ASP A 99 1.68 -18.08 -2.99
C ASP A 99 0.69 -17.62 -1.90
N LEU A 100 1.03 -16.63 -1.08
CA LEU A 100 0.16 -16.19 0.03
C LEU A 100 -0.93 -15.22 -0.41
N LEU A 101 -0.67 -14.39 -1.43
CA LEU A 101 -1.67 -13.48 -2.01
C LEU A 101 -2.69 -14.22 -2.89
N LEU A 102 -2.28 -15.30 -3.57
CA LEU A 102 -3.19 -16.15 -4.37
C LEU A 102 -4.05 -17.09 -3.51
N SER A 103 -3.61 -17.39 -2.28
CA SER A 103 -4.37 -18.26 -1.38
C SER A 103 -5.61 -17.58 -0.77
N TYR A 104 -5.68 -16.24 -0.78
CA TYR A 104 -6.85 -15.50 -0.26
C TYR A 104 -8.01 -15.42 -1.26
N ASP A 105 -7.76 -15.62 -2.56
CA ASP A 105 -8.80 -15.67 -3.61
C ASP A 105 -9.37 -17.09 -3.82
N GLY A 106 -8.83 -18.09 -3.11
CA GLY A 106 -9.20 -19.50 -3.26
C GLY A 106 -10.12 -20.08 -2.19
N SER A 107 -10.43 -19.34 -1.11
CA SER A 107 -11.21 -19.88 0.01
C SER A 107 -12.60 -19.24 0.11
N VAL A 108 -13.40 -19.41 -0.94
CA VAL A 108 -14.87 -19.43 -0.81
C VAL A 108 -15.29 -20.77 -0.22
N HIS A 109 -15.64 -20.77 1.06
CA HIS A 109 -16.42 -21.82 1.71
C HIS A 109 -17.67 -21.22 2.34
#